data_AF-A0A8J7WW26-F1
#
_entry.id   AF-A0A8J7WW26-F1
#
_cell.length_a   1.000
_cell.length_b   1.000
_cell.length_c   1.000
_cell.angle_alpha   90.00
_cell.angle_beta   90.00
_cell.angle_gamma   90.00
#
_symmetry.space_group_name_H-M   'P 1'
#
loop_
_entity.id
_entity.type
_entity.pdbx_description
1 polymer ?
#
loop_
_entity_poly.entity_id
_entity_poly.type
_entity_poly.pdbx_seq_one_letter_code
_entity_poly.pdbx_strand_id
1 'polypeptide(L)' 'VDTIAGFYLTGLGTIPSQDEKEAYELDNNGFHIVMVNDKVKNGRVTKLKILITPLDDENEEKD' A
#
# COMPACT_ATOMS: atom_id res chain seq x y z
N VAL A 1 -4.25 14.56 -1.03
CA VAL A 1 -4.57 13.57 -2.10
C VAL A 1 -5.87 12.89 -1.73
N ASP A 2 -6.80 12.78 -2.67
CA ASP A 2 -8.20 12.42 -2.34
C ASP A 2 -8.56 10.96 -2.66
N THR A 3 -7.69 10.24 -3.36
CA THR A 3 -7.94 8.84 -3.76
C THR A 3 -6.81 7.94 -3.28
N ILE A 4 -7.13 6.66 -3.05
CA ILE A 4 -6.14 5.66 -2.62
C ILE A 4 -5.01 5.48 -3.63
N ALA A 5 -5.31 5.57 -4.93
CA ALA A 5 -4.28 5.55 -5.97
C ALA A 5 -3.34 6.77 -5.87
N GLY A 6 -3.89 7.94 -5.56
CA GLY A 6 -3.08 9.15 -5.31
C GLY A 6 -2.20 9.03 -4.07
N PHE A 7 -2.72 8.45 -2.98
CA PHE A 7 -1.94 8.16 -1.78
C PHE A 7 -0.78 7.20 -2.07
N TYR A 8 -1.07 6.06 -2.71
CA TYR A 8 -0.07 5.08 -3.13
C TYR A 8 1.03 5.68 -4.02
N LEU A 9 0.66 6.44 -5.06
CA LEU A 9 1.62 7.07 -5.96
C LEU A 9 2.47 8.14 -5.26
N THR A 10 1.89 8.88 -4.31
CA THR A 10 2.64 9.85 -3.51
C THR A 10 3.63 9.14 -2.59
N GLY A 11 3.25 8.01 -2.02
CA GLY A 11 4.12 7.17 -1.18
C GLY A 11 5.29 6.55 -1.94
N LEU A 12 5.05 6.08 -3.17
CA LEU A 12 6.12 5.58 -4.04
C LEU A 12 7.04 6.68 -4.58
N GLY A 13 6.50 7.86 -4.90
CA GLY A 13 7.24 8.96 -5.54
C GLY A 13 7.49 8.75 -7.05
N THR A 14 7.05 7.62 -7.60
CA THR A 14 7.18 7.24 -9.01
C THR A 14 5.85 6.70 -9.55
N ILE A 15 5.72 6.64 -10.88
CA ILE A 15 4.58 6.00 -11.54
C ILE A 15 5.02 4.60 -12.00
N PRO A 16 4.49 3.52 -11.41
CA PRO A 16 4.84 2.16 -11.81
C PRO A 16 4.20 1.79 -13.15
N SER A 17 4.72 0.75 -13.80
CA SER A 17 4.21 0.26 -15.09
C SER A 17 3.23 -0.92 -14.90
N GLN A 18 2.68 -1.46 -16.00
CA GLN A 18 1.87 -2.68 -15.92
C GLN A 18 2.74 -3.92 -15.67
N ASP A 19 3.95 -3.93 -16.22
CA ASP A 19 4.88 -5.05 -16.23
C ASP A 19 5.75 -5.10 -14.97
N GLU A 20 5.99 -3.94 -14.36
CA GLU A 20 6.77 -3.79 -13.14
C GLU A 20 5.86 -3.50 -11.95
N LYS A 21 5.94 -4.37 -10.94
CA LYS A 21 5.17 -4.28 -9.71
C LYS A 21 6.00 -3.61 -8.64
N GLU A 22 5.49 -2.53 -8.07
CA GLU A 22 6.09 -1.82 -6.94
C GLU A 22 5.20 -1.99 -5.71
N ALA A 23 5.84 -2.13 -4.55
CA ALA A 23 5.17 -2.24 -3.28
C ALA A 23 5.37 -0.95 -2.47
N TYR A 24 4.31 -0.49 -1.83
CA TYR A 24 4.35 0.57 -0.84
C TYR A 24 3.78 0.02 0.46
N GLU A 25 4.59 0.09 1.52
CA GLU A 25 4.32 -0.53 2.81
C GLU A 25 4.15 0.55 3.88
N LEU A 26 3.18 0.35 4.78
CA LEU A 26 3.00 1.20 5.94
C LEU A 26 2.37 0.42 7.10
N ASP A 27 2.64 0.89 8.30
CA ASP A 27 1.94 0.46 9.50
C ASP A 27 0.89 1.51 9.89
N ASN A 28 -0.33 1.08 10.15
CA ASN A 28 -1.42 1.95 10.55
C ASN A 28 -2.43 1.22 11.42
N ASN A 29 -2.79 1.81 12.57
CA ASN A 29 -3.80 1.29 13.51
C ASN A 29 -3.65 -0.21 13.86
N GLY A 30 -2.42 -0.67 14.13
CA GLY A 30 -2.17 -2.07 14.48
C GLY A 30 -2.17 -3.03 13.29
N PHE A 31 -2.05 -2.53 12.07
CA PHE A 31 -1.93 -3.36 10.86
C PHE A 31 -0.73 -2.96 10.03
N HIS A 32 -0.03 -3.98 9.50
CA HIS A 32 0.93 -3.84 8.43
C HIS A 32 0.18 -3.94 7.09
N ILE A 33 0.27 -2.89 6.29
CA ILE A 33 -0.45 -2.76 5.03
C ILE A 33 0.57 -2.70 3.89
N VAL A 34 0.45 -3.63 2.94
CA VAL A 34 1.24 -3.66 1.71
C VAL A 34 0.33 -3.38 0.52
N MET A 35 0.60 -2.30 -0.21
CA MET A 35 -0.10 -1.92 -1.44
C MET A 35 0.77 -2.20 -2.66
N VAL A 36 0.20 -2.82 -3.70
CA VAL A 36 0.90 -3.14 -4.96
C VAL A 36 0.05 -2.80 -6.17
N ASN A 37 0.62 -2.18 -7.21
CA ASN A 37 -0.08 -1.89 -8.46
C ASN A 37 -0.54 -3.18 -9.17
N ASP A 38 -1.85 -3.45 -9.21
CA ASP A 38 -2.39 -4.60 -9.95
C ASP A 38 -2.58 -4.26 -11.44
N LYS A 39 -3.18 -3.09 -11.72
CA LYS A 39 -3.45 -2.65 -13.08
C LYS A 39 -3.11 -1.19 -13.32
N VAL A 40 -2.25 -0.94 -14.30
CA VAL A 40 -1.86 0.39 -14.75
C VAL A 40 -2.32 0.59 -16.20
N LYS A 41 -2.91 1.75 -16.50
CA LYS A 41 -3.31 2.16 -17.85
C LYS A 41 -2.92 3.60 -18.07
N ASN A 42 -2.13 3.89 -19.12
CA ASN A 42 -1.72 5.25 -19.48
C ASN A 42 -1.14 6.04 -18.29
N GLY A 43 -0.23 5.42 -17.52
CA GLY A 43 0.37 6.03 -16.32
C GLY A 43 -0.57 6.17 -15.11
N ARG A 44 -1.81 5.67 -15.20
CA ARG A 44 -2.78 5.70 -14.09
C ARG A 44 -2.95 4.31 -13.49
N VAL A 45 -2.73 4.21 -12.18
CA VAL A 45 -3.10 3.02 -11.40
C VAL A 45 -4.62 2.96 -11.30
N THR A 46 -5.21 1.89 -11.83
CA THR A 46 -6.66 1.65 -11.87
C THR A 46 -7.09 0.53 -10.93
N LYS A 47 -6.16 -0.31 -10.49
CA LYS A 47 -6.37 -1.34 -9.47
C LYS A 47 -5.14 -1.46 -8.58
N LEU A 48 -5.37 -1.62 -7.28
CA LEU A 48 -4.36 -1.92 -6.27
C LEU A 48 -4.70 -3.27 -5.63
N LYS A 49 -3.69 -4.09 -5.42
CA LYS A 49 -3.75 -5.23 -4.50
C LYS A 49 -3.32 -4.71 -3.12
N ILE A 50 -4.09 -5.04 -2.09
CA ILE A 50 -3.77 -4.67 -0.71
C ILE A 50 -3.68 -5.95 0.11
N LEU A 51 -2.57 -6.12 0.81
CA LEU A 51 -2.41 -7.13 1.85
C LEU A 51 -2.45 -6.41 3.19
N ILE A 52 -3.26 -6.92 4.11
CA ILE A 52 -3.42 -6.38 5.46
C ILE A 52 -3.11 -7.52 6.41
N THR A 53 -2.09 -7.33 7.24
CA THR A 53 -1.69 -8.27 8.27
C THR A 53 -1.81 -7.55 9.62
N PRO A 54 -2.45 -8.14 10.64
CA PRO A 54 -2.36 -7.62 12.00
C PRO A 54 -0.88 -7.50 12.39
N LEU A 55 -0.50 -6.36 12.95
CA LEU A 55 0.72 -6.29 13.72
C LEU A 55 0.42 -7.05 15.01
N ASP A 56 1.22 -8.06 15.34
CA ASP A 56 1.09 -8.69 16.65
C ASP A 56 1.33 -7.60 17.70
N ASP A 57 0.28 -7.28 18.46
CA ASP A 57 0.37 -6.33 19.57
C ASP A 57 1.29 -6.97 20.64
N GLU A 58 2.59 -6.67 20.62
CA GLU A 58 3.49 -6.93 21.75
C GLU A 58 3.11 -6.09 23.01
N ASN A 59 1.92 -5.51 23.06
CA ASN A 59 1.40 -4.69 24.16
C ASN A 59 0.29 -5.37 24.99
N GLU A 60 -0.02 -6.66 24.79
CA GLU A 60 -1.01 -7.37 25.63
C GLU A 60 -0.45 -8.12 26.86
N GLU A 61 0.84 -7.99 27.23
CA GLU A 61 1.33 -8.51 28.52
C GLU A 61 2.33 -7.59 29.21
N LYS A 62 1.89 -6.46 29.80
CA LYS A 62 2.42 -5.87 31.07
C LYS A 62 1.40 -4.92 31.68
N ASP A 63 0.55 -5.43 32.57
CA ASP A 63 0.21 -4.85 33.89
C ASP A 63 -0.86 -5.68 34.62
#